data_AF-A0A2A4MYN3-F1
#
_entry.id   AF-A0A2A4MYN3-F1
#
_cell.length_a   1.000
_cell.length_b   1.000
_cell.length_c   1.000
_cell.angle_alpha   90.00
_cell.angle_beta   90.00
_cell.angle_gamma   90.00
#
_symmetry.space_group_name_H-M   'P 1'
#
loop_
_entity.id
_entity.type
_entity.pdbx_description
1 polymer ?
#
loop_
_entity_poly.entity_id
_entity_poly.type
_entity_poly.pdbx_seq_one_letter_code
_entity_poly.pdbx_strand_id
1 'polypeptide(L)'
;MTEFMQSLPDGWTIYLWMVAAGGIIIAAIIGIRWAYQNEQFDEDIKYLVFDENDKDKMSPEEFAKFQEVNAAQEKRRTEVLAEKAAARRAEQGR
;
A
#
# COMPACT_ATOMS: atom_id res chain seq x y z
N MET A 1 -40.34 -10.10 -9.39
CA MET A 1 -39.36 -9.04 -9.08
C MET A 1 -40.03 -7.68 -9.02
N THR A 2 -40.76 -7.26 -10.05
CA THR A 2 -41.42 -5.94 -10.09
C THR A 2 -42.46 -5.74 -8.99
N GLU A 3 -43.34 -6.72 -8.73
CA GLU A 3 -44.31 -6.67 -7.61
C GLU A 3 -43.63 -6.60 -6.24
N PHE A 4 -42.53 -7.34 -6.06
CA PHE A 4 -41.75 -7.31 -4.82
C PHE A 4 -41.12 -5.92 -4.59
N MET A 5 -40.55 -5.32 -5.64
CA MET A 5 -39.96 -3.98 -5.55
C MET A 5 -40.99 -2.88 -5.27
N GLN A 6 -42.24 -3.06 -5.72
CA GLN A 6 -43.36 -2.15 -5.44
C GLN A 6 -43.98 -2.36 -4.04
N SER A 7 -43.73 -3.51 -3.41
CA SER A 7 -44.18 -3.81 -2.04
C SER A 7 -43.26 -3.24 -0.95
N LEU A 8 -42.05 -2.81 -1.32
CA LEU A 8 -41.08 -2.26 -0.38
C LEU A 8 -41.46 -0.83 0.02
N PRO A 9 -41.32 -0.46 1.31
CA PRO A 9 -41.57 0.91 1.76
C PRO A 9 -40.74 1.92 0.99
N ASP A 10 -41.31 3.09 0.73
CA ASP A 10 -40.59 4.19 0.12
C ASP A 10 -39.32 4.50 0.93
N GLY A 11 -38.19 4.60 0.22
CA GLY A 11 -36.88 4.82 0.83
C GLY A 11 -36.04 3.57 1.10
N TRP A 12 -36.50 2.36 0.78
CA TRP A 12 -35.71 1.13 0.99
C TRP A 12 -34.33 1.13 0.29
N THR A 13 -34.21 1.88 -0.81
CA THR A 13 -32.97 2.06 -1.56
C THR A 13 -31.85 2.67 -0.71
N ILE A 14 -32.16 3.48 0.32
CA ILE A 14 -31.14 4.06 1.20
C ILE A 14 -30.36 2.98 1.95
N TYR A 15 -31.02 1.89 2.33
CA TYR A 15 -30.38 0.79 3.05
C TYR A 15 -29.38 0.05 2.15
N LEU A 16 -29.69 -0.12 0.85
CA LEU A 16 -28.72 -0.65 -0.12
C LEU A 16 -27.49 0.26 -0.25
N TRP A 17 -27.71 1.57 -0.34
CA TRP A 17 -26.62 2.54 -0.40
C TRP A 17 -25.76 2.52 0.86
N MET A 18 -26.35 2.36 2.04
CA MET A 18 -25.61 2.21 3.30
C MET A 18 -24.75 0.95 3.32
N VAL A 19 -25.27 -0.18 2.85
CA VAL A 19 -24.50 -1.44 2.76
C VAL A 19 -23.36 -1.29 1.75
N ALA A 20 -23.63 -0.69 0.59
CA ALA A 20 -22.60 -0.43 -0.41
C ALA A 20 -21.49 0.48 0.13
N ALA A 21 -21.85 1.58 0.80
CA ALA A 21 -20.90 2.49 1.42
C ALA A 21 -20.06 1.79 2.51
N GLY A 22 -20.70 0.99 3.36
CA GLY A 22 -19.99 0.18 4.36
C GLY A 22 -19.02 -0.82 3.73
N GLY A 23 -19.43 -1.48 2.64
CA GLY A 23 -18.59 -2.40 1.87
C GLY A 23 -17.36 -1.70 1.28
N ILE A 24 -17.53 -0.50 0.73
CA ILE A 24 -16.42 0.31 0.19
C ILE A 24 -15.41 0.64 1.29
N ILE A 25 -15.87 1.06 2.46
CA ILE A 25 -14.99 1.38 3.60
C ILE A 25 -14.20 0.14 4.03
N ILE A 26 -14.87 -1.01 4.16
CA ILE A 26 -14.22 -2.27 4.54
C ILE A 26 -13.17 -2.66 3.50
N ALA A 27 -13.52 -2.60 2.21
CA ALA A 27 -12.59 -2.89 1.12
C ALA A 27 -11.37 -1.95 1.15
N ALA A 28 -11.57 -0.66 1.40
CA ALA A 28 -10.49 0.31 1.54
C ALA A 28 -9.58 -0.02 2.73
N ILE A 29 -10.14 -0.37 3.89
CA ILE A 29 -9.35 -0.78 5.08
C ILE A 29 -8.50 -2.02 4.78
N ILE A 30 -9.08 -3.03 4.13
CA ILE A 30 -8.37 -4.24 3.75
C ILE A 30 -7.25 -3.90 2.76
N GLY A 31 -7.54 -3.09 1.74
CA GLY A 31 -6.56 -2.65 0.75
C GLY A 31 -5.40 -1.88 1.37
N ILE A 32 -5.69 -0.93 2.27
CA ILE A 32 -4.67 -0.15 2.98
C ILE A 32 -3.83 -1.07 3.88
N ARG A 33 -4.46 -1.97 4.63
CA ARG A 33 -3.74 -2.92 5.49
C ARG A 33 -2.82 -3.82 4.68
N TRP A 34 -3.29 -4.34 3.54
CA TRP A 34 -2.47 -5.14 2.64
C TRP A 34 -1.31 -4.33 2.08
N ALA A 35 -1.56 -3.11 1.58
CA ALA A 35 -0.53 -2.23 1.05
C ALA A 35 0.54 -1.87 2.10
N TYR A 36 0.13 -1.60 3.34
CA TYR A 36 1.05 -1.39 4.45
C TYR A 36 1.94 -2.60 4.73
N GLN A 37 1.39 -3.81 4.71
CA GLN A 37 2.16 -5.05 4.92
C GLN A 37 3.08 -5.41 3.75
N ASN A 38 2.84 -4.85 2.57
CA ASN A 38 3.63 -5.09 1.36
C ASN A 38 4.49 -3.88 0.98
N GLU A 39 4.76 -2.98 1.93
CA GLU A 39 5.67 -1.84 1.75
C GLU A 39 5.27 -0.92 0.56
N GLN A 40 3.98 -0.87 0.19
CA GLN A 40 3.47 -0.03 -0.93
C GLN A 40 3.38 1.47 -0.57
N PHE A 41 3.34 1.80 0.72
CA PHE A 41 3.30 3.19 1.22
C PHE A 41 4.64 3.58 1.83
N ASP A 42 5.75 3.27 1.16
CA ASP A 42 7.04 3.77 1.60
C ASP A 42 7.18 5.26 1.21
N GLU A 43 7.93 6.05 1.99
CA GLU A 43 8.17 7.49 1.71
C GLU A 43 8.95 7.71 0.38
N ASP A 44 9.31 6.60 -0.26
CA ASP A 44 10.09 6.40 -1.48
C ASP A 44 9.60 7.13 -2.73
N ILE A 45 8.29 7.36 -2.92
CA ILE A 45 7.82 8.12 -4.11
C ILE A 45 8.48 9.51 -4.19
N LYS A 46 8.73 10.13 -3.04
CA LYS A 46 9.33 11.46 -3.01
C LYS A 46 10.81 11.42 -3.38
N TYR A 47 11.51 10.33 -3.10
CA TYR A 47 12.97 10.24 -3.19
C TYR A 47 13.47 9.39 -4.36
N LEU A 48 12.63 8.53 -4.96
CA LEU A 48 12.96 7.74 -6.16
C LEU A 48 13.29 8.61 -7.39
N VAL A 49 12.81 9.84 -7.41
CA VAL A 49 12.99 10.79 -8.53
C VAL A 49 14.26 11.62 -8.38
N PHE A 50 14.88 11.64 -7.19
CA PHE A 50 16.08 12.43 -6.93
C PHE A 50 17.33 11.54 -7.01
N ASP A 51 18.29 11.96 -7.81
CA ASP A 51 19.61 11.33 -7.88
C ASP A 51 20.66 12.15 -7.13
N GLU A 52 21.90 11.64 -7.02
CA GLU A 52 22.99 12.37 -6.38
C GLU A 52 23.31 13.72 -7.05
N ASN A 53 22.91 13.91 -8.31
CA ASN A 53 23.10 15.15 -9.06
C ASN A 53 22.01 16.19 -8.75
N ASP A 54 20.91 15.80 -8.12
CA ASP A 54 19.83 16.69 -7.67
C ASP A 54 20.09 17.32 -6.30
N LYS A 55 21.32 17.19 -5.76
CA LYS A 55 21.72 17.76 -4.47
C LYS A 55 21.43 19.26 -4.35
N ASP A 56 21.57 20.01 -5.45
CA ASP A 56 21.33 21.46 -5.48
C ASP A 56 19.83 21.83 -5.50
N LYS A 57 18.95 20.84 -5.70
CA LYS A 57 17.48 21.01 -5.70
C LYS A 57 16.86 20.71 -4.34
N MET A 58 17.65 20.32 -3.36
CA MET A 58 17.22 19.97 -2.01
C MET A 58 17.91 20.84 -0.97
N SER A 59 17.21 21.11 0.13
CA SER A 59 17.88 21.67 1.31
C SER A 59 18.87 20.65 1.89
N PRO A 60 19.94 21.09 2.61
CA PRO A 60 20.88 20.17 3.25
C PRO A 60 20.22 19.15 4.20
N GLU A 61 19.13 19.55 4.85
CA GLU A 61 18.32 18.70 5.73
C GLU A 61 17.56 17.62 4.94
N GLU A 62 16.99 17.97 3.78
CA GLU A 62 16.32 17.02 2.90
C GLU A 62 17.29 16.04 2.25
N PHE A 63 18.50 16.51 1.89
CA PHE A 63 19.55 15.64 1.35
C PHE A 63 20.07 14.64 2.40
N ALA A 64 20.22 15.06 3.66
CA ALA A 64 20.57 14.15 4.75
C ALA A 64 19.48 13.08 4.97
N LYS A 65 18.20 13.49 4.95
CA LYS A 65 17.08 12.55 5.05
C LYS A 65 17.01 11.60 3.85
N PHE A 66 17.29 12.08 2.64
CA PHE A 66 17.39 11.25 1.43
C PHE A 66 18.43 10.15 1.56
N GLN A 67 19.64 10.48 2.05
CA GLN A 67 20.70 9.48 2.27
C GLN A 67 20.31 8.44 3.31
N GLU A 68 19.67 8.85 4.42
CA GLU A 68 19.18 7.93 5.46
C GLU A 68 18.14 6.96 4.90
N VAL A 69 17.15 7.49 4.16
CA VAL A 69 16.06 6.71 3.57
C VAL A 69 16.58 5.71 2.54
N ASN A 70 17.47 6.13 1.64
CA ASN A 70 18.08 5.23 0.65
C ASN A 70 18.89 4.11 1.29
N ALA A 71 19.67 4.41 2.32
CA ALA A 71 20.45 3.38 3.03
C ALA A 71 19.54 2.36 3.73
N ALA A 72 18.42 2.82 4.32
CA ALA A 72 17.42 1.95 4.92
C ALA A 72 16.74 1.04 3.88
N GLN A 73 16.40 1.59 2.71
CA GLN A 73 15.81 0.84 1.61
C GLN A 73 16.75 -0.23 1.04
N GLU A 74 18.01 0.11 0.75
CA GLU A 74 18.98 -0.87 0.22
C GLU A 74 19.17 -2.04 1.19
N LYS A 75 19.17 -1.75 2.49
CA LYS A 75 19.21 -2.76 3.54
C LYS A 75 17.96 -3.64 3.52
N ARG A 76 16.75 -3.06 3.52
CA ARG A 76 15.48 -3.81 3.48
C ARG A 76 15.37 -4.68 2.22
N ARG A 77 15.78 -4.15 1.07
CA ARG A 77 15.84 -4.90 -0.20
C ARG A 77 16.76 -6.11 -0.10
N THR A 78 17.93 -5.94 0.51
CA THR A 78 18.89 -7.04 0.72
C THR A 78 18.31 -8.12 1.63
N GLU A 79 17.65 -7.71 2.73
CA GLU A 79 16.98 -8.64 3.66
C GLU A 79 15.86 -9.44 2.98
N VAL A 80 14.96 -8.76 2.23
CA VAL A 80 13.86 -9.43 1.49
C VAL A 80 14.41 -10.39 0.43
N LEU A 81 15.49 -10.03 -0.27
CA LEU A 81 16.12 -10.93 -1.25
C LEU A 81 16.73 -12.17 -0.58
N ALA A 82 17.36 -11.99 0.59
CA ALA A 82 17.90 -13.10 1.37
C ALA A 82 16.79 -14.02 1.89
N GLU A 83 15.70 -13.48 2.42
CA GLU A 83 14.52 -14.22 2.87
C GLU A 83 13.90 -15.03 1.72
N LYS A 84 13.68 -14.41 0.55
CA LYS A 84 13.19 -15.09 -0.66
C LYS A 84 14.14 -16.16 -1.16
N ALA A 85 15.46 -15.95 -1.05
CA ALA A 85 16.46 -16.96 -1.41
C ALA A 85 16.43 -18.16 -0.45
N ALA A 86 16.31 -17.90 0.85
CA ALA A 86 16.20 -18.93 1.88
C ALA A 86 14.91 -19.76 1.74
N ALA A 87 13.76 -19.10 1.52
CA ALA A 87 12.47 -19.76 1.31
C ALA A 87 12.52 -20.70 0.09
N ARG A 88 13.07 -20.24 -1.04
CA ARG A 88 13.21 -21.08 -2.25
C ARG A 88 14.12 -22.29 -2.02
N ARG A 89 15.21 -22.15 -1.26
CA ARG A 89 16.09 -23.28 -0.92
C ARG A 89 15.38 -24.29 -0.01
N ALA A 90 14.55 -23.83 0.92
CA ALA A 90 13.79 -24.71 1.81
C ALA A 90 12.67 -25.48 1.08
N GLU A 91 12.07 -24.89 0.04
CA GLU A 91 11.09 -25.58 -0.83
C GLU A 91 11.76 -26.60 -1.76
N GLN A 92 12.96 -26.32 -2.29
CA GLN A 92 13.70 -27.23 -3.17
C GLN A 92 14.38 -28.40 -2.44
N GLY A 93 14.56 -28.29 -1.12
CA GLY A 93 15.15 -29.34 -0.28
C GLY A 93 14.13 -30.29 0.37
N ARG A 94 12.84 -30.14 0.05
CA ARG A 94 11.74 -31.04 0.44
C ARG A 94 11.32 -31.90 -0.74
#